data_AF-A0A200R224-F1
#
_entry.id   AF-A0A200R224-F1
#
_cell.length_a   1.000
_cell.length_b   1.000
_cell.length_c   1.000
_cell.angle_alpha   90.00
_cell.angle_beta   90.00
_cell.angle_gamma   90.00
#
_symmetry.space_group_name_H-M   'P 1'
#
loop_
_entity.id
_entity.type
_entity.pdbx_description
1 polymer ?
#
loop_
_entity_poly.entity_id
_entity_poly.type
_entity_poly.pdbx_seq_one_letter_code
_entity_poly.pdbx_strand_id
1 'polypeptide(L)'
;MEIMELVHQKRAAANHEVNINGVNITTTVADASWLINSFINELRPSLYDGNIDKKRVIGLDIEWNSNSNDNNDKVATLQLCYGDRCIIIQLLHLDLIPFALSTLLIDQSISFVGVGITEDLSKLECDYGLESVPGIELGQLADKVLGKQQFSGSGLVELACEIVGLSIEKPASASCSDWGLKNLTSEQIKYATIDAYASFVIGSKLLEGGNN
;
A
#
# COMPACT_ATOMS: atom_id res chain seq x y z
N MET A 1 0.52 -15.17 36.22
CA MET A 1 0.83 -15.69 34.87
C MET A 1 -0.42 -16.00 34.06
N GLU A 2 -1.61 -15.58 34.50
CA GLU A 2 -2.91 -15.88 33.84
C GLU A 2 -3.74 -14.62 33.54
N ILE A 3 -3.20 -13.41 33.80
CA ILE A 3 -3.96 -12.15 33.72
C ILE A 3 -3.59 -11.30 32.49
N MET A 4 -2.49 -11.60 31.78
CA MET A 4 -2.18 -10.94 30.49
C MET A 4 -2.80 -11.66 29.29
N GLU A 5 -3.30 -12.88 29.46
CA GLU A 5 -3.91 -13.67 28.37
C GLU A 5 -5.39 -13.32 28.11
N LEU A 6 -5.98 -12.45 28.94
CA LEU A 6 -7.40 -12.07 28.87
C LEU A 6 -7.67 -10.65 28.35
N VAL A 7 -6.62 -9.86 28.02
CA VAL A 7 -6.78 -8.50 27.46
C VAL A 7 -6.56 -8.45 25.94
N HIS A 8 -6.19 -9.56 25.30
CA HIS A 8 -6.19 -9.67 23.85
C HIS A 8 -7.17 -10.76 23.44
N GLN A 9 -8.46 -10.42 23.47
CA GLN A 9 -9.41 -11.12 22.62
C GLN A 9 -8.88 -10.96 21.20
N LYS A 10 -8.18 -11.99 20.69
CA LYS A 10 -7.63 -12.05 19.33
C LYS A 10 -8.76 -11.69 18.39
N ARG A 11 -8.82 -10.42 17.95
CA ARG A 11 -9.55 -10.09 16.74
C ARG A 11 -8.85 -10.89 15.66
N ALA A 12 -9.55 -11.86 15.10
CA ALA A 12 -9.02 -12.60 13.97
C ALA A 12 -8.64 -11.57 12.90
N ALA A 13 -7.42 -11.67 12.37
CA ALA A 13 -7.06 -10.98 11.15
C ALA A 13 -8.11 -11.35 10.09
N ALA A 14 -8.77 -10.34 9.51
CA ALA A 14 -9.64 -10.58 8.37
C ALA A 14 -8.73 -10.66 7.14
N ASN A 15 -8.32 -11.88 6.78
CA ASN A 15 -7.66 -12.14 5.52
C ASN A 15 -8.73 -12.27 4.43
N HIS A 16 -8.50 -11.58 3.33
CA HIS A 16 -9.37 -11.55 2.16
C HIS A 16 -8.57 -12.00 0.94
N GLU A 17 -9.19 -12.79 0.07
CA GLU A 17 -8.62 -13.17 -1.22
C GLU A 17 -9.22 -12.25 -2.29
N VAL A 18 -8.36 -11.47 -2.96
CA VAL A 18 -8.77 -10.59 -4.05
C VAL A 18 -8.16 -11.13 -5.34
N ASN A 19 -9.01 -11.55 -6.28
CA ASN A 19 -8.55 -12.00 -7.60
C ASN A 19 -8.38 -10.79 -8.54
N ILE A 20 -7.18 -10.62 -9.07
CA ILE A 20 -6.83 -9.59 -10.05
C ILE A 20 -6.24 -10.31 -11.27
N ASN A 21 -7.00 -10.38 -12.36
CA ASN A 21 -6.62 -11.04 -13.62
C ASN A 21 -6.06 -12.46 -13.45
N GLY A 22 -6.67 -13.26 -12.58
CA GLY A 22 -6.25 -14.65 -12.32
C GLY A 22 -5.14 -14.80 -11.27
N VAL A 23 -4.57 -13.70 -10.76
CA VAL A 23 -3.66 -13.72 -9.61
C VAL A 23 -4.49 -13.52 -8.34
N ASN A 24 -4.30 -14.40 -7.36
CA ASN A 24 -4.92 -14.25 -6.05
C ASN A 24 -3.99 -13.46 -5.14
N ILE A 25 -4.50 -12.36 -4.61
CA ILE A 25 -3.81 -11.51 -3.66
C ILE A 25 -4.41 -11.73 -2.29
N THR A 26 -3.58 -12.12 -1.33
CA THR A 26 -3.98 -12.24 0.07
C THR A 26 -3.86 -10.88 0.74
N THR A 27 -5.00 -10.27 1.04
CA THR A 27 -5.10 -8.95 1.69
C THR A 27 -5.47 -9.09 3.15
N THR A 28 -4.64 -8.56 4.04
CA THR A 28 -4.95 -8.44 5.48
C THR A 28 -5.56 -7.08 5.77
N VAL A 29 -6.73 -7.00 6.39
CA VAL A 29 -7.25 -5.74 6.95
C VAL A 29 -6.88 -5.67 8.42
N ALA A 30 -6.18 -4.60 8.82
CA ALA A 30 -5.62 -4.45 10.16
C ALA A 30 -6.00 -3.12 10.81
N ASP A 31 -6.54 -3.20 12.03
CA ASP A 31 -6.82 -2.07 12.92
C ASP A 31 -6.09 -2.19 14.27
N ALA A 32 -5.14 -3.13 14.38
CA ALA A 32 -4.40 -3.40 15.60
C ALA A 32 -2.89 -3.51 15.34
N SER A 33 -2.10 -2.86 16.20
CA SER A 33 -0.64 -2.74 16.10
C SER A 33 0.06 -4.11 15.99
N TRP A 34 -0.39 -5.10 16.77
CA TRP A 34 0.20 -6.43 16.78
C TRP A 34 0.00 -7.18 15.45
N LEU A 35 -1.10 -6.94 14.75
CA LEU A 35 -1.38 -7.59 13.47
C LEU A 35 -0.48 -7.02 12.37
N ILE A 36 -0.28 -5.70 12.36
CA ILE A 36 0.66 -5.02 11.45
C ILE A 36 2.09 -5.50 11.72
N ASN A 37 2.50 -5.61 12.98
CA ASN A 37 3.81 -6.18 13.35
C ASN A 37 3.96 -7.61 12.83
N SER A 38 2.92 -8.45 12.98
CA SER A 38 2.94 -9.83 12.47
C SER A 38 3.12 -9.84 10.96
N PHE A 39 2.33 -9.06 10.22
CA PHE A 39 2.40 -8.96 8.77
C PHE A 39 3.80 -8.51 8.31
N ILE A 40 4.35 -7.45 8.88
CA ILE A 40 5.70 -6.98 8.52
C ILE A 40 6.75 -8.04 8.83
N ASN A 41 6.66 -8.70 9.99
CA ASN A 41 7.59 -9.78 10.37
C ASN A 41 7.55 -10.98 9.43
N GLU A 42 6.36 -11.33 8.92
CA GLU A 42 6.20 -12.38 7.89
C GLU A 42 6.90 -12.02 6.58
N LEU A 43 6.93 -10.74 6.19
CA LEU A 43 7.61 -10.28 4.98
C LEU A 43 9.13 -10.13 5.13
N ARG A 44 9.65 -10.01 6.36
CA ARG A 44 11.08 -9.74 6.61
C ARG A 44 12.04 -10.69 5.88
N PRO A 45 11.83 -12.02 5.83
CA PRO A 45 12.75 -12.92 5.13
C PRO A 45 12.89 -12.60 3.65
N SER A 46 11.81 -12.13 3.00
CA SER A 46 11.82 -11.76 1.57
C SER A 46 12.34 -10.34 1.34
N LEU A 47 12.06 -9.43 2.28
CA LEU A 47 12.56 -8.06 2.21
C LEU A 47 14.09 -7.99 2.45
N TYR A 48 14.62 -8.88 3.29
CA TYR A 48 16.01 -8.88 3.72
C TYR A 48 16.70 -10.23 3.46
N ASP A 49 16.66 -10.70 2.22
CA ASP A 49 17.23 -12.00 1.82
C ASP A 49 18.77 -12.06 1.77
N GLY A 50 19.46 -10.99 2.19
CA GLY A 50 20.91 -10.87 2.20
C GLY A 50 21.50 -10.19 0.95
N ASN A 51 20.71 -9.91 -0.08
CA ASN A 51 21.17 -9.11 -1.22
C ASN A 51 21.07 -7.61 -0.92
N ILE A 52 22.15 -7.06 -0.35
CA ILE A 52 22.27 -5.66 0.08
C ILE A 52 22.24 -4.63 -1.06
N ASP A 53 22.57 -5.05 -2.28
CA ASP A 53 22.62 -4.17 -3.44
C ASP A 53 21.25 -4.01 -4.11
N LYS A 54 20.30 -4.91 -3.79
CA LYS A 54 18.94 -4.88 -4.33
C LYS A 54 18.00 -4.13 -3.39
N LYS A 55 17.44 -3.02 -3.85
CA LYS A 55 16.29 -2.41 -3.17
C LYS A 55 15.02 -3.25 -3.38
N ARG A 56 14.17 -3.33 -2.36
CA ARG A 56 12.87 -4.01 -2.46
C ARG A 56 11.78 -3.00 -2.78
N VAL A 57 10.89 -3.38 -3.69
CA VAL A 57 9.78 -2.55 -4.11
C VAL A 57 8.55 -2.87 -3.27
N ILE A 58 7.90 -1.86 -2.70
CA ILE A 58 6.61 -1.99 -2.03
C ILE A 58 5.64 -1.01 -2.70
N GLY A 59 4.51 -1.51 -3.19
CA GLY A 59 3.42 -0.65 -3.65
C GLY A 59 2.73 0.01 -2.46
N LEU A 60 2.48 1.31 -2.55
CA LEU A 60 1.86 2.10 -1.49
C LEU A 60 0.73 2.94 -2.08
N ASP A 61 -0.37 3.00 -1.36
CA ASP A 61 -1.46 3.94 -1.62
C ASP A 61 -2.13 4.33 -0.29
N ILE A 62 -2.92 5.40 -0.31
CA ILE A 62 -3.71 5.82 0.84
C ILE A 62 -5.13 6.23 0.41
N GLU A 63 -6.07 6.14 1.35
CA GLU A 63 -7.44 6.58 1.11
C GLU A 63 -7.96 7.42 2.27
N TRP A 64 -8.79 8.41 1.96
CA TRP A 64 -9.46 9.27 2.93
C TRP A 64 -10.84 9.68 2.43
N ASN A 65 -11.67 10.21 3.33
CA ASN A 65 -13.01 10.67 2.99
C ASN A 65 -12.92 11.96 2.16
N SER A 66 -13.30 11.89 0.89
CA SER A 66 -13.25 13.03 -0.04
C SER A 66 -14.55 13.84 -0.09
N ASN A 67 -15.61 13.38 0.58
CA ASN A 67 -16.94 14.00 0.57
C ASN A 67 -17.19 14.99 1.72
N SER A 68 -16.22 15.23 2.61
CA SER A 68 -16.38 16.29 3.60
C SER A 68 -16.07 17.64 2.94
N ASN A 69 -16.79 18.69 3.33
CA ASN A 69 -16.51 20.06 2.86
C ASN A 69 -15.20 20.62 3.44
N ASP A 70 -14.43 19.82 4.18
CA ASP A 70 -13.17 20.18 4.79
C ASP A 70 -12.03 19.45 4.07
N ASN A 71 -11.12 20.21 3.45
CA ASN A 71 -9.88 19.70 2.84
C ASN A 71 -8.87 19.09 3.85
N ASN A 72 -9.31 18.79 5.08
CA ASN A 72 -8.48 18.33 6.20
C ASN A 72 -8.87 16.93 6.69
N ASP A 73 -9.66 16.16 5.92
CA ASP A 73 -9.96 14.79 6.30
C ASP A 73 -8.67 13.98 6.41
N LYS A 74 -8.46 13.40 7.60
CA LYS A 74 -7.28 12.62 7.94
C LYS A 74 -7.21 11.36 7.09
N VAL A 75 -6.01 10.88 6.74
CA VAL A 75 -5.85 9.58 6.06
C VAL A 75 -6.61 8.50 6.81
N ALA A 76 -7.54 7.82 6.14
CA ALA A 76 -8.37 6.79 6.73
C ALA A 76 -7.67 5.43 6.71
N THR A 77 -7.05 5.11 5.58
CA THR A 77 -6.36 3.84 5.39
C THR A 77 -5.03 4.02 4.65
N LEU A 78 -4.06 3.17 4.98
CA LEU A 78 -2.78 3.02 4.29
C LEU A 78 -2.69 1.60 3.73
N GLN A 79 -2.36 1.45 2.45
CA GLN A 79 -2.14 0.16 1.83
C GLN A 79 -0.67 -0.05 1.52
N LEU A 80 -0.18 -1.26 1.80
CA LEU A 80 1.16 -1.70 1.42
C LEU A 80 1.05 -3.05 0.71
N CYS A 81 1.77 -3.23 -0.38
CA CYS A 81 1.80 -4.51 -1.08
C CYS A 81 3.21 -4.94 -1.50
N TYR A 82 3.52 -6.22 -1.25
CA TYR A 82 4.76 -6.88 -1.64
C TYR A 82 4.45 -8.30 -2.13
N GLY A 83 4.73 -8.58 -3.40
CA GLY A 83 4.37 -9.85 -4.02
C GLY A 83 2.85 -10.01 -4.16
N ASP A 84 2.32 -11.11 -3.64
CA ASP A 84 0.89 -11.42 -3.57
C ASP A 84 0.29 -11.11 -2.19
N ARG A 85 1.02 -10.39 -1.33
CA ARG A 85 0.60 -10.04 0.03
C ARG A 85 0.39 -8.54 0.13
N CYS A 86 -0.85 -8.13 0.37
CA CYS A 86 -1.15 -6.74 0.72
C CYS A 86 -1.69 -6.63 2.15
N ILE A 87 -1.52 -5.46 2.76
CA ILE A 87 -2.15 -5.07 4.02
C ILE A 87 -2.87 -3.74 3.83
N ILE A 88 -4.08 -3.63 4.36
CA ILE A 88 -4.85 -2.39 4.49
C ILE A 88 -4.87 -2.04 5.98
N ILE A 89 -4.18 -0.96 6.34
CA ILE A 89 -4.05 -0.46 7.70
C ILE A 89 -5.11 0.62 7.92
N GLN A 90 -6.10 0.36 8.78
CA GLN A 90 -7.14 1.32 9.12
C GLN A 90 -6.64 2.32 10.17
N LEU A 91 -5.92 3.36 9.72
CA LEU A 91 -5.23 4.33 10.58
C LEU A 91 -6.13 5.08 11.56
N LEU A 92 -7.36 5.43 11.16
CA LEU A 92 -8.34 6.09 12.05
C LEU A 92 -8.76 5.24 13.25
N HIS A 93 -8.57 3.93 13.12
CA HIS A 93 -9.07 2.92 14.05
C HIS A 93 -7.96 2.22 14.81
N LEU A 94 -6.71 2.59 14.55
CA LEU A 94 -5.52 1.95 15.06
C LEU A 94 -5.33 2.29 16.55
N ASP A 95 -5.00 1.27 17.34
CA ASP A 95 -4.69 1.42 18.76
C ASP A 95 -3.35 2.16 18.98
N LEU A 96 -2.32 1.80 18.23
CA LEU A 96 -1.00 2.40 18.26
C LEU A 96 -0.28 2.17 16.93
N ILE A 97 0.38 3.20 16.40
CA ILE A 97 1.30 3.04 15.27
C ILE A 97 2.48 2.15 15.69
N PRO A 98 2.64 0.96 15.08
CA PRO A 98 3.72 0.05 15.44
C PRO A 98 5.07 0.60 15.00
N PHE A 99 6.08 0.45 15.88
CA PHE A 99 7.47 0.80 15.55
C PHE A 99 7.94 0.12 14.25
N ALA A 100 7.54 -1.12 13.99
CA ALA A 100 7.92 -1.84 12.77
C ALA A 100 7.46 -1.13 11.49
N LEU A 101 6.27 -0.51 11.50
CA LEU A 101 5.76 0.27 10.37
C LEU A 101 6.58 1.55 10.19
N SER A 102 6.80 2.31 11.26
CA SER A 102 7.62 3.53 11.21
C SER A 102 9.04 3.23 10.69
N THR A 103 9.67 2.14 11.17
CA THR A 103 11.00 1.75 10.69
C THR A 103 11.01 1.27 9.25
N LEU A 104 9.94 0.62 8.78
CA LEU A 104 9.83 0.16 7.40
C LEU A 104 9.75 1.35 6.45
N LEU A 105 8.96 2.39 6.79
CA LEU A 105 8.78 3.56 5.96
C LEU A 105 10.07 4.38 5.76
N ILE A 106 10.95 4.43 6.76
CA ILE A 106 12.23 5.14 6.68
C ILE A 106 13.41 4.26 6.20
N ASP A 107 13.15 3.00 5.86
CA ASP A 107 14.20 2.06 5.44
C ASP A 107 14.67 2.36 4.00
N GLN A 108 15.93 2.79 3.86
CA GLN A 108 16.53 3.15 2.57
C GLN A 108 16.73 1.95 1.61
N SER A 109 16.64 0.71 2.12
CA SER A 109 16.65 -0.50 1.30
C SER A 109 15.30 -0.77 0.63
N ILE A 110 14.25 -0.03 1.00
CA ILE A 110 12.93 -0.10 0.40
C ILE A 110 12.74 1.03 -0.62
N SER A 111 11.96 0.76 -1.64
CA SER A 111 11.47 1.72 -2.63
C SER A 111 9.95 1.64 -2.64
N PHE A 112 9.31 2.66 -2.07
CA PHE A 112 7.87 2.82 -2.15
C PHE A 112 7.50 3.40 -3.50
N VAL A 113 6.50 2.81 -4.15
CA VAL A 113 6.07 3.18 -5.50
C VAL A 113 4.56 3.36 -5.54
N GLY A 114 4.08 4.35 -6.30
CA GLY A 114 2.67 4.68 -6.44
C GLY A 114 2.46 5.80 -7.47
N VAL A 115 1.20 6.23 -7.62
CA VAL A 115 0.82 7.39 -8.43
C VAL A 115 0.33 8.49 -7.50
N GLY A 116 1.00 9.64 -7.47
CA GLY A 116 0.74 10.67 -6.45
C GLY A 116 1.36 10.32 -5.08
N ILE A 117 2.31 9.39 -5.07
CA ILE A 117 2.92 8.87 -3.84
C ILE A 117 3.65 9.97 -3.06
N THR A 118 4.15 11.00 -3.74
CA THR A 118 4.83 12.11 -3.06
C THR A 118 3.85 12.86 -2.15
N GLU A 119 2.66 13.14 -2.66
CA GLU A 119 1.57 13.76 -1.92
C GLU A 119 1.05 12.85 -0.81
N ASP A 120 0.92 11.55 -1.09
CA ASP A 120 0.46 10.55 -0.11
C ASP A 120 1.37 10.46 1.11
N LEU A 121 2.68 10.34 0.87
CA LEU A 121 3.68 10.28 1.93
C LEU A 121 3.73 11.58 2.74
N SER A 122 3.62 12.73 2.06
CA SER A 122 3.54 14.03 2.74
C SER A 122 2.29 14.14 3.62
N LYS A 123 1.14 13.62 3.16
CA LYS A 123 -0.09 13.59 3.93
C LYS A 123 -0.01 12.65 5.13
N LEU A 124 0.62 11.48 4.99
CA LEU A 124 0.87 10.55 6.10
C LEU A 124 1.76 11.19 7.18
N GLU A 125 2.81 11.91 6.78
CA GLU A 125 3.67 12.65 7.71
C GLU A 125 2.88 13.74 8.43
N CYS A 126 2.08 14.53 7.72
CA CYS A 126 1.26 15.59 8.30
C CYS A 126 0.21 15.06 9.29
N ASP A 127 -0.50 14.01 8.91
CA ASP A 127 -1.63 13.49 9.68
C ASP A 127 -1.20 12.61 10.87
N TYR A 128 -0.09 11.88 10.73
CA TYR A 128 0.30 10.83 11.67
C TYR A 128 1.76 10.91 12.15
N GLY A 129 2.58 11.84 11.64
CA GLY A 129 4.02 11.88 11.93
C GLY A 129 4.76 10.67 11.37
N LEU A 130 4.19 10.01 10.35
CA LEU A 130 4.82 8.88 9.67
C LEU A 130 5.81 9.38 8.62
N GLU A 131 7.04 9.64 9.06
CA GLU A 131 8.16 9.93 8.17
C GLU A 131 8.44 8.74 7.24
N SER A 132 8.96 9.03 6.04
CA SER A 132 9.29 8.01 5.05
C SER A 132 10.49 8.41 4.19
N VAL A 133 11.11 7.41 3.55
CA VAL A 133 12.00 7.68 2.42
C VAL A 133 11.18 8.25 1.25
N PRO A 134 11.76 9.09 0.37
CA PRO A 134 11.04 9.60 -0.79
C PRO A 134 10.45 8.47 -1.63
N GLY A 135 9.16 8.60 -1.95
CA GLY A 135 8.46 7.71 -2.87
C GLY A 135 8.94 7.88 -4.31
N ILE A 136 8.66 6.89 -5.14
CA ILE A 136 8.98 6.92 -6.57
C ILE A 136 7.68 7.00 -7.37
N GLU A 137 7.49 8.13 -8.05
CA GLU A 137 6.34 8.34 -8.94
C GLU A 137 6.40 7.43 -10.16
N LEU A 138 5.39 6.56 -10.32
CA LEU A 138 5.37 5.54 -11.37
C LEU A 138 5.30 6.13 -12.77
N GLY A 139 4.51 7.19 -12.98
CA GLY A 139 4.41 7.84 -14.30
C GLY A 139 5.75 8.42 -14.76
N GLN A 140 6.43 9.14 -13.87
CA GLN A 140 7.76 9.71 -14.15
C GLN A 140 8.83 8.63 -14.32
N LEU A 141 8.78 7.58 -13.49
CA LEU A 141 9.68 6.44 -13.62
C LEU A 141 9.49 5.73 -14.97
N ALA A 142 8.24 5.53 -15.40
CA ALA A 142 7.92 4.89 -16.67
C ALA A 142 8.46 5.70 -17.85
N ASP A 143 8.24 7.02 -17.86
CA ASP A 143 8.79 7.92 -18.88
C ASP A 143 10.31 7.86 -18.94
N LYS A 144 10.97 7.89 -17.78
CA LYS A 144 12.43 7.79 -17.68
C LYS A 144 12.97 6.46 -18.21
N VAL A 145 12.40 5.34 -17.77
CA VAL A 145 12.89 3.99 -18.13
C VAL A 145 12.60 3.67 -19.60
N LEU A 146 11.46 4.11 -20.13
CA LEU A 146 11.04 3.82 -21.50
C LEU A 146 11.49 4.88 -22.51
N GLY A 147 12.11 5.98 -22.06
CA GLY A 147 12.53 7.08 -22.93
C GLY A 147 11.37 7.82 -23.60
N LYS A 148 10.24 7.97 -22.88
CA LYS A 148 9.01 8.60 -23.35
C LYS A 148 8.65 9.82 -22.50
N GLN A 149 7.65 10.59 -22.93
CA GLN A 149 7.06 11.70 -22.17
C GLN A 149 5.52 11.62 -22.21
N GLN A 150 4.99 10.41 -22.02
CA GLN A 150 3.57 10.11 -22.17
C GLN A 150 2.91 9.71 -20.85
N PHE A 151 3.67 9.24 -19.87
CA PHE A 151 3.15 8.54 -18.69
C PHE A 151 3.13 9.39 -17.42
N SER A 152 3.87 10.50 -17.38
CA SER A 152 3.97 11.34 -16.17
C SER A 152 2.63 11.89 -15.67
N GLY A 153 1.62 11.98 -16.55
CA GLY A 153 0.25 12.38 -16.19
C GLY A 153 -0.77 11.24 -16.19
N SER A 154 -0.34 10.00 -16.41
CA SER A 154 -1.23 8.83 -16.51
C SER A 154 -1.67 8.35 -15.13
N GLY A 155 -2.93 7.95 -15.03
CA GLY A 155 -3.45 7.29 -13.85
C GLY A 155 -2.98 5.84 -13.74
N LEU A 156 -3.15 5.25 -12.55
CA LEU A 156 -2.65 3.90 -12.27
C LEU A 156 -3.21 2.82 -13.22
N VAL A 157 -4.49 2.89 -13.59
CA VAL A 157 -5.13 1.93 -14.51
C VAL A 157 -4.48 1.96 -15.89
N GLU A 158 -4.17 3.15 -16.39
CA GLU A 158 -3.50 3.33 -17.68
C GLU A 158 -2.09 2.76 -17.63
N LEU A 159 -1.31 3.11 -16.59
CA LEU A 159 0.05 2.59 -16.39
C LEU A 159 0.06 1.06 -16.27
N ALA A 160 -0.89 0.48 -15.53
CA ALA A 160 -1.00 -0.95 -15.35
C ALA A 160 -1.26 -1.67 -16.69
N CYS A 161 -2.14 -1.12 -17.51
CA CYS A 161 -2.43 -1.66 -18.84
C CYS A 161 -1.22 -1.55 -19.76
N GLU A 162 -0.61 -0.37 -19.86
CA GLU A 162 0.46 -0.09 -20.82
C GLU A 162 1.80 -0.74 -20.47
N ILE A 163 2.13 -0.86 -19.18
CA ILE A 163 3.47 -1.31 -18.74
C ILE A 163 3.50 -2.80 -18.43
N VAL A 164 2.43 -3.33 -17.84
CA VAL A 164 2.38 -4.72 -17.35
C VAL A 164 1.21 -5.53 -17.92
N GLY A 165 0.42 -4.96 -18.84
CA GLY A 165 -0.69 -5.65 -19.49
C GLY A 165 -1.85 -5.99 -18.54
N LEU A 166 -1.91 -5.34 -17.38
CA LEU A 166 -2.91 -5.62 -16.36
C LEU A 166 -4.16 -4.77 -16.64
N SER A 167 -5.19 -5.41 -17.18
CA SER A 167 -6.52 -4.80 -17.31
C SER A 167 -7.20 -4.73 -15.94
N ILE A 168 -7.42 -3.52 -15.42
CA ILE A 168 -7.97 -3.31 -14.10
C ILE A 168 -9.40 -2.76 -14.22
N GLU A 169 -10.35 -3.41 -13.55
CA GLU A 169 -11.69 -2.87 -13.31
C GLU A 169 -11.83 -2.52 -11.83
N LYS A 170 -11.72 -1.21 -11.52
CA LYS A 170 -11.86 -0.70 -10.15
C LYS A 170 -13.35 -0.55 -9.79
N PRO A 171 -13.78 -1.00 -8.59
CA PRO A 171 -15.13 -0.72 -8.11
C PRO A 171 -15.37 0.80 -7.95
N ALA A 172 -16.09 1.41 -8.89
CA ALA A 172 -16.37 2.85 -8.87
C ALA A 172 -17.11 3.31 -7.59
N SER A 173 -17.88 2.41 -6.97
CA SER A 173 -18.56 2.63 -5.69
C SER A 173 -17.59 2.90 -4.53
N ALA A 174 -16.33 2.46 -4.61
CA ALA A 174 -15.35 2.62 -3.54
C ALA A 174 -14.60 3.96 -3.59
N SER A 175 -14.33 4.52 -4.78
CA SER A 175 -13.44 5.68 -4.97
C SER A 175 -13.86 6.94 -4.20
N CYS A 176 -15.16 7.18 -4.01
CA CYS A 176 -15.69 8.31 -3.24
C CYS A 176 -16.60 7.82 -2.10
N SER A 177 -16.25 6.69 -1.48
CA SER A 177 -16.99 6.09 -0.36
C SER A 177 -16.48 6.60 1.00
N ASP A 178 -17.15 6.18 2.07
CA ASP A 178 -16.67 6.42 3.43
C ASP A 178 -15.58 5.40 3.78
N TRP A 179 -14.32 5.78 3.60
CA TRP A 179 -13.14 5.04 4.01
C TRP A 179 -12.91 5.05 5.53
N GLY A 180 -13.60 5.92 6.26
CA GLY A 180 -13.59 5.98 7.73
C GLY A 180 -14.39 4.88 8.42
N LEU A 181 -15.07 4.01 7.67
CA LEU A 181 -15.85 2.90 8.21
C LEU A 181 -14.99 1.94 9.04
N LYS A 182 -15.55 1.47 10.17
CA LYS A 182 -14.88 0.48 11.03
C LYS A 182 -14.69 -0.87 10.32
N ASN A 183 -15.66 -1.26 9.49
CA ASN A 183 -15.62 -2.45 8.67
C ASN A 183 -15.69 -2.01 7.21
N LEU A 184 -14.59 -2.19 6.47
CA LEU A 184 -14.56 -1.93 5.04
C LEU A 184 -15.44 -2.93 4.28
N THR A 185 -16.04 -2.47 3.19
CA THR A 185 -16.79 -3.34 2.29
C THR A 185 -15.86 -4.20 1.43
N SER A 186 -16.37 -5.27 0.83
CA SER A 186 -15.59 -6.08 -0.11
C SER A 186 -15.12 -5.27 -1.32
N GLU A 187 -15.89 -4.26 -1.73
CA GLU A 187 -15.52 -3.37 -2.85
C GLU A 187 -14.39 -2.43 -2.45
N GLN A 188 -14.43 -1.86 -1.24
CA GLN A 188 -13.33 -1.05 -0.70
C GLN A 188 -12.04 -1.87 -0.55
N ILE A 189 -12.13 -3.07 0.01
CA ILE A 189 -10.98 -3.97 0.15
C ILE A 189 -10.41 -4.32 -1.22
N LYS A 190 -11.26 -4.66 -2.20
CA LYS A 190 -10.82 -4.94 -3.58
C LYS A 190 -10.14 -3.72 -4.21
N TYR A 191 -10.73 -2.54 -4.07
CA TYR A 191 -10.20 -1.29 -4.62
C TYR A 191 -8.80 -0.98 -4.07
N ALA A 192 -8.67 -0.90 -2.74
CA ALA A 192 -7.40 -0.59 -2.09
C ALA A 192 -6.32 -1.66 -2.34
N THR A 193 -6.73 -2.93 -2.45
CA THR A 193 -5.81 -4.02 -2.85
C THR A 193 -5.30 -3.83 -4.27
N ILE A 194 -6.18 -3.47 -5.21
CA ILE A 194 -5.82 -3.23 -6.60
C ILE A 194 -4.79 -2.11 -6.70
N ASP A 195 -4.95 -1.01 -5.96
CA ASP A 195 -4.04 0.14 -6.06
C ASP A 195 -2.64 -0.18 -5.58
N ALA A 196 -2.52 -0.77 -4.39
CA ALA A 196 -1.23 -1.16 -3.86
C ALA A 196 -0.57 -2.27 -4.70
N TYR A 197 -1.34 -3.26 -5.17
CA TYR A 197 -0.82 -4.35 -5.99
C TYR A 197 -0.36 -3.87 -7.38
N ALA A 198 -1.18 -3.09 -8.08
CA ALA A 198 -0.82 -2.57 -9.40
C ALA A 198 0.42 -1.68 -9.30
N SER A 199 0.51 -0.83 -8.27
CA SER A 199 1.70 -0.02 -8.01
C SER A 199 2.95 -0.88 -7.80
N PHE A 200 2.84 -1.93 -6.98
CA PHE A 200 3.92 -2.90 -6.77
C PHE A 200 4.38 -3.56 -8.08
N VAL A 201 3.45 -4.08 -8.89
CA VAL A 201 3.78 -4.81 -10.13
C VAL A 201 4.42 -3.89 -11.17
N ILE A 202 3.90 -2.67 -11.35
CA ILE A 202 4.48 -1.67 -12.27
C ILE A 202 5.89 -1.29 -11.80
N GLY A 203 6.04 -0.91 -10.52
CA GLY A 203 7.34 -0.49 -9.99
C GLY A 203 8.38 -1.61 -10.04
N SER A 204 8.00 -2.84 -9.73
CA SER A 204 8.88 -4.02 -9.85
C SER A 204 9.34 -4.20 -11.29
N LYS A 205 8.42 -4.12 -12.26
CA LYS A 205 8.76 -4.26 -13.68
C LYS A 205 9.76 -3.19 -14.15
N LEU A 206 9.55 -1.94 -13.77
CA LEU A 206 10.38 -0.81 -14.19
C LEU A 206 11.76 -0.81 -13.51
N LEU A 207 11.83 -1.17 -12.23
CA LEU A 207 13.08 -1.13 -11.45
C LEU A 207 13.93 -2.38 -11.64
N GLU A 208 13.32 -3.56 -11.88
CA GLU A 208 14.08 -4.78 -12.19
C GLU A 208 14.52 -4.85 -13.66
N GLY A 209 13.78 -4.18 -14.56
CA GLY A 209 14.09 -4.14 -16.00
C GLY A 209 15.08 -3.04 -16.44
N GLY A 210 15.44 -2.10 -15.56
CA GLY A 210 16.26 -0.92 -15.89
C GLY A 210 17.78 -1.13 -15.91
N ASN A 211 18.27 -2.37 -15.80
CA ASN A 211 19.70 -2.71 -15.81
C ASN A 211 20.26 -3.11 -17.19
N ASN A 212 19.63 -2.68 -18.29
CA ASN A 212 20.10 -2.95 -19.65
C ASN A 212 20.87 -1.75 -20.24
#